data_AF-A0A9Q8ZDC5-F1
#
_entry.id   AF-A0A9Q8ZDC5-F1
#
_cell.length_a   1.000
_cell.length_b   1.000
_cell.length_c   1.000
_cell.angle_alpha   90.00
_cell.angle_beta   90.00
_cell.angle_gamma   90.00
#
_symmetry.space_group_name_H-M   'P 1'
#
loop_
_entity.id
_entity.type
_entity.pdbx_description
1 polymer ?
#
loop_
_entity_poly.entity_id
_entity_poly.type
_entity_poly.pdbx_seq_one_letter_code
_entity_poly.pdbx_strand_id
1 'polypeptide(L)'
;MSRPHYSEARYPNPYDEASFPAPSSPAKPVQTVIWKHIRLVQPPQQDCIPRTRNPKVVASKHVHFDLPPYRPSTTRTTRITTEEMDMQRLRREEKEMLRPLPRQHMTPSQGHQDHIPRTLYPSMRPIPKPNRPTIYIITFAADLIRSESSTTALLASQVPQRHPPIPHLYTIDARNMRPPPPAMCDRYSGISPVLQEVVMQDSGARMAVRKAVKELLRFGDREKSKERRRRGTGNMEVSMSVCCHAGTHRSVAIAERIAQSVKKEVGRLGCEEGVRVVCRHVHRIKGRADPF
;
A
#
# COMPACT_ATOMS: atom_id res chain seq x y z
N MET A 1 -12.44 -26.63 -63.40
CA MET A 1 -11.82 -25.41 -62.83
C MET A 1 -10.76 -25.82 -61.82
N SER A 2 -9.50 -25.73 -62.23
CA SER A 2 -8.35 -26.32 -61.53
C SER A 2 -7.79 -25.37 -60.48
N ARG A 3 -7.58 -25.87 -59.25
CA ARG A 3 -7.01 -25.13 -58.12
C ARG A 3 -5.49 -24.94 -58.33
N PRO A 4 -4.93 -23.76 -58.06
CA PRO A 4 -3.49 -23.56 -58.09
C PRO A 4 -2.82 -24.16 -56.85
N HIS A 5 -1.80 -24.99 -57.08
CA HIS A 5 -0.87 -25.48 -56.07
C HIS A 5 0.09 -24.34 -55.66
N TYR A 6 0.08 -23.97 -54.38
CA TYR A 6 1.12 -23.13 -53.79
C TYR A 6 2.27 -24.02 -53.31
N SER A 7 3.45 -23.85 -53.90
CA SER A 7 4.71 -24.43 -53.45
C SER A 7 5.33 -23.56 -52.36
N GLU A 8 5.55 -24.14 -51.19
CA GLU A 8 6.11 -23.51 -50.00
C GLU A 8 7.63 -23.34 -50.14
N ALA A 9 8.10 -22.09 -50.05
CA ALA A 9 9.52 -21.76 -50.15
C ALA A 9 10.26 -22.16 -48.86
N ARG A 10 11.12 -23.17 -48.95
CA ARG A 10 12.06 -23.55 -47.89
C ARG A 10 13.16 -22.51 -47.79
N TYR A 11 13.15 -21.72 -46.72
CA TYR A 11 14.28 -20.88 -46.35
C TYR A 11 15.40 -21.75 -45.73
N PRO A 12 16.65 -21.67 -46.22
CA PRO A 12 17.79 -22.29 -45.56
C PRO A 12 18.11 -21.52 -44.28
N ASN A 13 18.28 -22.29 -43.19
CA ASN A 13 18.53 -21.81 -41.83
C ASN A 13 20.06 -21.66 -41.63
N PRO A 14 20.63 -20.44 -41.50
CA PRO A 14 22.06 -20.26 -41.30
C PRO A 14 22.33 -20.10 -39.80
N TYR A 15 22.20 -21.20 -39.06
CA TYR A 15 22.77 -21.28 -37.71
C TYR A 15 24.01 -22.15 -37.78
N ASP A 16 25.13 -21.49 -38.10
CA ASP A 16 26.46 -22.02 -37.87
C ASP A 16 26.66 -22.23 -36.37
N GLU A 17 26.94 -23.48 -36.05
CA GLU A 17 27.19 -24.04 -34.74
C GLU A 17 28.54 -23.53 -34.22
N ALA A 18 28.52 -22.37 -33.57
CA ALA A 18 29.69 -21.83 -32.87
C ALA A 18 30.04 -22.74 -31.67
N SER A 19 30.98 -23.65 -31.89
CA SER A 19 31.61 -24.47 -30.87
C SER A 19 32.47 -23.59 -29.95
N PHE A 20 31.99 -23.31 -28.74
CA PHE A 20 32.78 -22.66 -27.71
C PHE A 20 33.62 -23.69 -26.94
N PRO A 21 34.94 -23.47 -26.74
CA PRO A 21 35.76 -24.36 -25.94
C PRO A 21 35.33 -24.32 -24.48
N ALA A 22 35.31 -25.50 -23.85
CA ALA A 22 34.97 -25.66 -22.44
C ALA A 22 35.98 -24.92 -21.54
N PRO A 23 35.53 -24.11 -20.56
CA PRO A 23 36.44 -23.47 -19.61
C PRO A 23 36.98 -24.52 -18.62
N SER A 24 38.21 -24.96 -18.85
CA SER A 24 38.99 -25.75 -17.89
C SER A 24 39.59 -24.85 -16.82
N SER A 25 38.85 -24.61 -15.74
CA SER A 25 39.45 -24.11 -14.49
C SER A 25 38.73 -24.66 -13.28
N PRO A 26 39.42 -25.30 -12.32
CA PRO A 26 38.83 -25.70 -11.06
C PRO A 26 38.62 -24.45 -10.18
N ALA A 27 37.40 -23.94 -10.17
CA ALA A 27 37.00 -22.88 -9.26
C ALA A 27 37.06 -23.40 -7.82
N LYS A 28 38.05 -22.93 -7.05
CA LYS A 28 38.10 -23.15 -5.61
C LYS A 28 36.86 -22.52 -4.95
N PRO A 29 36.17 -23.22 -4.05
CA PRO A 29 35.05 -22.62 -3.33
C PRO A 29 35.55 -21.50 -2.43
N VAL A 30 35.16 -20.26 -2.72
CA VAL A 30 35.34 -19.13 -1.81
C VAL A 30 34.33 -19.31 -0.68
N GLN A 31 34.82 -19.81 0.46
CA GLN A 31 34.11 -19.83 1.73
C GLN A 31 33.92 -18.37 2.18
N THR A 32 32.76 -17.78 1.90
CA THR A 32 32.39 -16.52 2.55
C THR A 32 31.85 -16.84 3.94
N VAL A 33 32.61 -16.46 4.95
CA VAL A 33 32.23 -16.52 6.37
C VAL A 33 30.96 -15.67 6.57
N ILE A 34 29.85 -16.35 6.82
CA ILE A 34 28.59 -15.75 7.24
C ILE A 34 28.61 -15.63 8.78
N TRP A 35 27.91 -14.59 9.26
CA TRP A 35 27.45 -14.34 10.63
C TRP A 35 28.40 -13.57 11.56
N LYS A 36 28.16 -12.25 11.66
CA LYS A 36 28.27 -11.53 12.94
C LYS A 36 27.13 -10.51 13.10
N HIS A 37 26.22 -10.86 14.01
CA HIS A 37 25.42 -10.00 14.88
C HIS A 37 24.59 -8.86 14.28
N ILE A 38 23.34 -9.18 13.95
CA ILE A 38 22.25 -8.21 14.12
C ILE A 38 22.07 -8.02 15.63
N ARG A 39 22.55 -6.90 16.18
CA ARG A 39 22.16 -6.48 17.54
C ARG A 39 20.66 -6.19 17.52
N LEU A 40 19.90 -6.96 18.30
CA LEU A 40 18.58 -6.56 18.76
C LEU A 40 18.75 -5.25 19.53
N VAL A 41 18.40 -4.14 18.90
CA VAL A 41 18.22 -2.86 19.58
C VAL A 41 17.06 -3.07 20.55
N GLN A 42 17.35 -3.08 21.85
CA GLN A 42 16.33 -3.05 22.88
C GLN A 42 15.44 -1.81 22.65
N PRO A 43 14.11 -1.95 22.65
CA PRO A 43 13.24 -0.79 22.65
C PRO A 43 13.47 -0.01 23.96
N PRO A 44 13.57 1.34 23.91
CA PRO A 44 13.64 2.13 25.13
C PRO A 44 12.42 1.83 26.00
N GLN A 45 12.67 1.63 27.30
CA GLN A 45 11.63 1.50 28.31
C GLN A 45 10.69 2.70 28.21
N GLN A 46 9.40 2.42 28.07
CA GLN A 46 8.36 3.43 28.11
C GLN A 46 8.11 3.81 29.56
N ASP A 47 8.67 4.95 29.95
CA ASP A 47 8.24 5.64 31.16
C ASP A 47 6.77 6.05 31.03
N CYS A 48 6.08 5.87 32.16
CA CYS A 48 4.66 6.09 32.41
C CYS A 48 4.05 7.28 31.66
N ILE A 49 3.07 7.02 30.78
CA ILE A 49 2.19 8.04 30.25
C ILE A 49 0.99 8.24 31.20
N PRO A 50 0.71 9.46 31.68
CA PRO A 50 -0.46 9.75 32.47
C PRO A 50 -1.73 9.63 31.62
N ARG A 51 -2.66 8.84 32.15
CA ARG A 51 -4.01 8.58 31.66
C ARG A 51 -4.77 9.90 31.49
N THR A 52 -5.11 10.31 30.26
CA THR A 52 -6.29 11.15 30.01
C THR A 52 -6.78 11.15 28.55
N ARG A 53 -8.11 11.14 28.45
CA ARG A 53 -9.01 11.54 27.36
C ARG A 53 -9.35 10.51 26.27
N ASN A 54 -10.55 9.95 26.49
CA ASN A 54 -11.44 9.27 25.55
C ASN A 54 -11.37 9.80 24.11
N PRO A 55 -10.92 8.98 23.14
CA PRO A 55 -11.27 9.20 21.76
C PRO A 55 -12.73 8.74 21.55
N LYS A 56 -13.56 9.68 21.07
CA LYS A 56 -14.87 9.35 20.50
C LYS A 56 -14.68 8.26 19.45
N VAL A 57 -15.45 7.19 19.61
CA VAL A 57 -15.63 6.09 18.66
C VAL A 57 -15.90 6.68 17.27
N VAL A 58 -14.86 6.68 16.42
CA VAL A 58 -15.03 6.92 14.99
C VAL A 58 -15.50 5.60 14.42
N ALA A 59 -16.77 5.56 14.04
CA ALA A 59 -17.39 4.40 13.43
C ALA A 59 -16.55 3.90 12.24
N SER A 60 -16.04 2.67 12.37
CA SER A 60 -15.59 1.86 11.25
C SER A 60 -16.76 1.72 10.29
N LYS A 61 -16.80 2.54 9.24
CA LYS A 61 -17.74 2.35 8.13
C LYS A 61 -17.33 1.08 7.38
N HIS A 62 -17.93 -0.05 7.76
CA HIS A 62 -18.02 -1.18 6.85
C HIS A 62 -18.80 -0.71 5.62
N VAL A 63 -18.13 -0.72 4.47
CA VAL A 63 -18.78 -0.52 3.18
C VAL A 63 -19.54 -1.80 2.89
N HIS A 64 -20.85 -1.79 3.16
CA HIS A 64 -21.76 -2.76 2.54
C HIS A 64 -21.68 -2.55 1.03
N PHE A 65 -21.33 -3.60 0.30
CA PHE A 65 -21.41 -3.61 -1.15
C PHE A 65 -22.88 -3.70 -1.55
N ASP A 66 -23.36 -2.69 -2.26
CA ASP A 66 -24.59 -2.76 -3.03
C ASP A 66 -24.43 -3.85 -4.10
N LEU A 67 -25.03 -5.01 -3.83
CA LEU A 67 -25.40 -5.96 -4.86
C LEU A 67 -26.51 -5.32 -5.74
N PRO A 68 -26.58 -5.66 -7.05
CA PRO A 68 -27.66 -5.19 -7.91
C PRO A 68 -29.03 -5.51 -7.30
N PRO A 69 -30.05 -4.66 -7.53
CA PRO A 69 -31.33 -4.73 -6.83
C PRO A 69 -31.97 -6.11 -7.03
N TYR A 70 -32.03 -6.88 -5.95
CA TYR A 70 -32.98 -7.99 -5.84
C TYR A 70 -34.38 -7.37 -5.91
N ARG A 71 -35.18 -7.75 -6.91
CA ARG A 71 -36.58 -7.29 -7.05
C ARG A 71 -37.39 -7.84 -5.87
N PRO A 72 -37.82 -7.01 -4.90
CA PRO A 72 -38.70 -7.47 -3.83
C PRO A 72 -40.15 -7.28 -4.28
N SER A 73 -40.97 -8.31 -4.08
CA SER A 73 -42.41 -8.24 -4.26
C SER A 73 -43.02 -7.09 -3.45
N THR A 74 -43.95 -6.38 -4.09
CA THR A 74 -44.47 -5.04 -3.80
C THR A 74 -45.40 -4.90 -2.59
N THR A 75 -45.33 -5.78 -1.59
CA THR A 75 -46.37 -5.85 -0.54
C THR A 75 -45.91 -5.58 0.89
N ARG A 76 -44.69 -5.09 1.15
CA ARG A 76 -44.16 -5.04 2.53
C ARG A 76 -43.37 -3.79 2.93
N THR A 77 -43.69 -2.61 2.40
CA THR A 77 -42.89 -1.38 2.64
C THR A 77 -43.59 -0.31 3.48
N THR A 78 -44.80 -0.54 4.00
CA THR A 78 -45.54 0.46 4.79
C THR A 78 -45.48 0.29 6.31
N ARG A 79 -44.86 -0.78 6.84
CA ARG A 79 -44.77 -1.02 8.29
C ARG A 79 -43.44 -0.58 8.96
N ILE A 80 -42.39 -0.31 8.18
CA ILE A 80 -41.04 -0.10 8.74
C ILE A 80 -40.78 1.37 9.10
N THR A 81 -41.55 2.32 8.56
CA THR A 81 -41.31 3.75 8.77
C THR A 81 -41.73 4.28 10.15
N THR A 82 -42.63 3.60 10.85
CA THR A 82 -43.13 4.04 12.17
C THR A 82 -42.22 3.60 13.32
N GLU A 83 -41.68 2.38 13.29
CA GLU A 83 -40.80 1.89 14.38
C GLU A 83 -39.45 2.63 14.43
N GLU A 84 -38.95 3.10 13.28
CA GLU A 84 -37.68 3.80 13.22
C GLU A 84 -37.74 5.23 13.78
N MET A 85 -38.92 5.87 13.74
CA MET A 85 -39.14 7.18 14.35
C MET A 85 -39.18 7.11 15.89
N ASP A 86 -39.79 6.09 16.47
CA ASP A 86 -39.87 5.95 17.93
C ASP A 86 -38.51 5.64 18.56
N MET A 87 -37.68 4.80 17.92
CA MET A 87 -36.31 4.58 18.39
C MET A 87 -35.44 5.84 18.34
N GLN A 88 -35.66 6.75 17.38
CA GLN A 88 -34.94 8.02 17.34
C GLN A 88 -35.35 8.97 18.48
N ARG A 89 -36.60 8.91 18.94
CA ARG A 89 -37.07 9.74 20.05
C ARG A 89 -36.46 9.30 21.38
N LEU A 90 -36.45 8.00 21.68
CA LEU A 90 -35.85 7.45 22.91
C LEU A 90 -34.35 7.77 23.02
N ARG A 91 -33.60 7.71 21.91
CA ARG A 91 -32.17 8.09 21.91
C ARG A 91 -31.90 9.56 22.19
N ARG A 92 -32.87 10.46 21.93
CA ARG A 92 -32.71 11.89 22.27
C ARG A 92 -32.90 12.13 23.76
N GLU A 93 -33.90 11.49 24.36
CA GLU A 93 -34.19 11.61 25.80
C GLU A 93 -33.05 11.03 26.66
N GLU A 94 -32.48 9.88 26.28
CA GLU A 94 -31.33 9.29 26.99
C GLU A 94 -30.08 10.18 26.96
N LYS A 95 -29.87 10.90 25.86
CA LYS A 95 -28.73 11.81 25.70
C LYS A 95 -28.86 13.09 26.52
N GLU A 96 -30.09 13.48 26.89
CA GLU A 96 -30.33 14.69 27.67
C GLU A 96 -30.11 14.46 29.17
N MET A 97 -30.35 13.24 29.68
CA MET A 97 -30.06 12.89 31.07
C MET A 97 -28.55 12.81 31.41
N LEU A 98 -27.68 12.61 30.41
CA LEU A 98 -26.23 12.43 30.63
C LEU A 98 -25.43 13.75 30.57
N ARG A 99 -26.07 14.90 30.78
CA ARG A 99 -25.38 16.21 30.80
C ARG A 99 -24.44 16.29 32.02
N PRO A 100 -23.11 16.35 31.83
CA PRO A 100 -22.17 16.40 32.95
C PRO A 100 -22.23 17.75 33.67
N LEU A 101 -22.18 17.71 35.01
CA LEU A 101 -22.13 18.89 35.87
C LEU A 101 -20.85 19.72 35.67
N PRO A 102 -20.89 21.04 35.98
CA PRO A 102 -19.75 21.94 35.83
C PRO A 102 -18.60 21.53 36.75
N ARG A 103 -17.42 21.28 36.19
CA ARG A 103 -16.19 21.01 36.95
C ARG A 103 -15.69 22.29 37.61
N GLN A 104 -15.56 22.26 38.93
CA GLN A 104 -14.93 23.30 39.72
C GLN A 104 -13.43 23.41 39.40
N HIS A 105 -12.98 24.64 39.21
CA HIS A 105 -11.58 25.02 39.01
C HIS A 105 -10.81 24.88 40.33
N MET A 106 -9.79 24.01 40.36
CA MET A 106 -8.76 24.01 41.40
C MET A 106 -7.55 24.82 40.93
N THR A 107 -7.02 25.61 41.85
CA THR A 107 -5.90 26.56 41.70
C THR A 107 -4.54 25.86 41.54
N PRO A 108 -3.55 26.53 40.91
CA PRO A 108 -2.25 25.95 40.64
C PRO A 108 -1.31 26.03 41.85
N SER A 109 -0.67 24.91 42.16
CA SER A 109 0.45 24.82 43.09
C SER A 109 1.76 25.21 42.37
N GLN A 110 2.47 26.18 42.94
CA GLN A 110 3.82 26.59 42.54
C GLN A 110 4.81 25.55 43.05
N GLY A 111 5.41 24.78 42.13
CA GLY A 111 6.44 23.79 42.43
C GLY A 111 7.68 24.04 41.57
N HIS A 112 8.84 23.91 42.22
CA HIS A 112 10.18 24.34 41.81
C HIS A 112 10.64 23.92 40.40
N GLN A 113 11.35 24.84 39.75
CA GLN A 113 12.03 24.64 38.48
C GLN A 113 13.40 23.98 38.72
N ASP A 114 13.46 22.66 38.55
CA ASP A 114 14.73 22.00 38.32
C ASP A 114 15.13 22.14 36.85
N HIS A 115 16.26 22.81 36.63
CA HIS A 115 16.83 23.07 35.32
C HIS A 115 17.35 21.78 34.69
N ILE A 116 16.47 21.04 34.00
CA ILE A 116 16.87 19.93 33.15
C ILE A 116 17.68 20.48 31.97
N PRO A 117 18.91 19.98 31.72
CA PRO A 117 19.72 20.41 30.58
C PRO A 117 18.95 20.21 29.29
N ARG A 118 18.74 21.32 28.58
CA ARG A 118 17.94 21.43 27.36
C ARG A 118 18.67 20.73 26.23
N THR A 119 18.44 19.43 26.08
CA THR A 119 18.91 18.65 24.93
C THR A 119 18.40 19.35 23.67
N LEU A 120 19.31 19.87 22.86
CA LEU A 120 19.01 20.50 21.58
C LEU A 120 18.51 19.42 20.62
N TYR A 121 17.22 19.08 20.72
CA TYR A 121 16.59 18.19 19.77
C TYR A 121 16.75 18.80 18.38
N PRO A 122 17.23 18.02 17.38
CA PRO A 122 17.36 18.52 16.03
C PRO A 122 16.02 19.08 15.59
N SER A 123 16.01 20.36 15.24
CA SER A 123 14.81 21.05 14.76
C SER A 123 14.29 20.29 13.55
N MET A 124 13.19 19.56 13.75
CA MET A 124 12.50 18.80 12.72
C MET A 124 11.88 19.80 11.76
N ARG A 125 12.66 20.23 10.75
CA ARG A 125 12.16 21.11 9.70
C ARG A 125 10.97 20.42 9.04
N PRO A 126 9.81 21.09 8.93
CA PRO A 126 8.63 20.49 8.32
C PRO A 126 8.96 20.11 6.87
N ILE A 127 8.75 18.82 6.54
CA ILE A 127 8.96 18.31 5.19
C ILE A 127 8.00 19.07 4.27
N PRO A 128 8.48 19.72 3.18
CA PRO A 128 7.59 20.45 2.29
C PRO A 128 6.51 19.54 1.71
N LYS A 129 5.31 20.10 1.50
CA LYS A 129 4.23 19.40 0.80
C LYS A 129 4.64 19.18 -0.66
N PRO A 130 4.34 18.02 -1.26
CA PRO A 130 4.65 17.81 -2.66
C PRO A 130 3.85 18.78 -3.51
N ASN A 131 4.46 19.27 -4.57
CA ASN A 131 3.84 20.13 -5.58
C ASN A 131 3.08 19.33 -6.65
N ARG A 132 3.03 18.00 -6.54
CA ARG A 132 2.38 17.09 -7.49
C ARG A 132 1.65 15.97 -6.76
N PRO A 133 0.57 15.42 -7.32
CA PRO A 133 -0.07 14.22 -6.81
C PRO A 133 0.96 13.09 -6.62
N THR A 134 1.03 12.52 -5.42
CA THR A 134 2.02 11.52 -5.04
C THR A 134 1.34 10.26 -4.50
N ILE A 135 1.68 9.11 -5.09
CA ILE A 135 1.20 7.79 -4.70
C ILE A 135 2.36 7.01 -4.10
N TYR A 136 2.20 6.56 -2.86
CA TYR A 136 3.15 5.68 -2.19
C TYR A 136 2.65 4.23 -2.29
N ILE A 137 3.46 3.35 -2.89
CA ILE A 137 3.16 1.92 -2.98
C ILE A 137 4.18 1.17 -2.13
N ILE A 138 3.72 0.59 -1.03
CA ILE A 138 4.59 -0.06 -0.04
C ILE A 138 4.47 -1.57 -0.19
N THR A 139 5.60 -2.27 -0.26
CA THR A 139 5.63 -3.72 -0.33
C THR A 139 6.35 -4.32 0.86
N PHE A 140 5.79 -5.42 1.40
CA PHE A 140 6.34 -6.08 2.58
C PHE A 140 6.11 -7.60 2.56
N ALA A 141 6.87 -8.30 3.42
CA ALA A 141 6.74 -9.72 3.67
C ALA A 141 5.69 -9.95 4.77
N ALA A 142 4.59 -10.62 4.43
CA ALA A 142 3.52 -10.91 5.37
C ALA A 142 4.02 -11.82 6.50
N ASP A 143 4.92 -12.76 6.20
CA ASP A 143 5.38 -13.75 7.17
C ASP A 143 6.30 -13.15 8.25
N LEU A 144 6.86 -11.95 7.99
CA LEU A 144 7.68 -11.23 8.97
C LEU A 144 6.85 -10.34 9.91
N ILE A 145 5.56 -10.13 9.61
CA ILE A 145 4.69 -9.26 10.40
C ILE A 145 3.67 -10.10 11.15
N ARG A 146 3.82 -10.14 12.48
CA ARG A 146 3.03 -11.02 13.35
C ARG A 146 1.68 -10.44 13.76
N SER A 147 1.47 -9.13 13.61
CA SER A 147 0.24 -8.45 14.06
C SER A 147 -0.19 -7.31 13.14
N GLU A 148 -1.48 -6.97 13.21
CA GLU A 148 -2.05 -5.82 12.51
C GLU A 148 -1.48 -4.49 13.02
N SER A 149 -1.23 -4.38 14.32
CA SER A 149 -0.57 -3.20 14.91
C SER A 149 0.83 -2.99 14.35
N SER A 150 1.61 -4.07 14.20
CA SER A 150 2.94 -4.04 13.59
C SER A 150 2.86 -3.66 12.11
N THR A 151 1.84 -4.13 11.40
CA THR A 151 1.57 -3.75 10.00
C THR A 151 1.30 -2.25 9.90
N THR A 152 0.46 -1.70 10.78
CA THR A 152 0.09 -0.28 10.77
C THR A 152 1.29 0.61 11.07
N ALA A 153 2.08 0.26 12.09
CA ALA A 153 3.31 0.95 12.44
C ALA A 153 4.34 0.90 11.30
N LEU A 154 4.49 -0.27 10.66
CA LEU A 154 5.35 -0.41 9.49
C LEU A 154 4.88 0.53 8.38
N LEU A 155 3.62 0.46 7.96
CA LEU A 155 3.11 1.29 6.85
C LEU A 155 3.25 2.78 7.13
N ALA A 156 2.96 3.22 8.36
CA ALA A 156 3.13 4.61 8.78
C ALA A 156 4.59 5.09 8.70
N SER A 157 5.56 4.21 9.00
CA SER A 157 6.99 4.53 8.91
C SER A 157 7.51 4.67 7.48
N GLN A 158 6.78 4.16 6.47
CA GLN A 158 7.24 4.15 5.08
C GLN A 158 6.75 5.36 4.27
N VAL A 159 6.01 6.27 4.89
CA VAL A 159 5.50 7.50 4.26
C VAL A 159 5.91 8.72 5.09
N PRO A 160 6.00 9.92 4.48
CA PRO A 160 6.27 11.14 5.24
C PRO A 160 5.22 11.36 6.34
N GLN A 161 5.67 11.78 7.52
CA GLN A 161 4.77 12.15 8.60
C GLN A 161 4.01 13.43 8.21
N ARG A 162 2.68 13.34 8.16
CA ARG A 162 1.77 14.45 7.81
C ARG A 162 0.71 14.65 8.89
N HIS A 163 0.11 15.85 8.90
CA HIS A 163 -1.06 16.16 9.70
C HIS A 163 -2.13 16.81 8.80
N PRO A 164 -3.24 16.11 8.49
CA PRO A 164 -3.56 14.72 8.86
C PRO A 164 -2.61 13.68 8.22
N PRO A 165 -2.53 12.44 8.75
CA PRO A 165 -1.73 11.37 8.15
C PRO A 165 -2.13 11.09 6.70
N ILE A 166 -1.18 10.65 5.88
CA ILE A 166 -1.44 10.28 4.49
C ILE A 166 -2.42 9.10 4.47
N PRO A 167 -3.55 9.21 3.74
CA PRO A 167 -4.55 8.14 3.72
C PRO A 167 -3.96 6.86 3.11
N HIS A 168 -4.23 5.72 3.76
CA HIS A 168 -3.96 4.39 3.23
C HIS A 168 -5.25 3.79 2.69
N LEU A 169 -5.27 3.43 1.40
CA LEU A 169 -6.50 2.97 0.76
C LEU A 169 -6.83 1.51 1.13
N TYR A 170 -5.90 0.60 0.88
CA TYR A 170 -6.02 -0.83 1.18
C TYR A 170 -4.70 -1.57 0.92
N THR A 171 -4.67 -2.84 1.33
CA THR A 171 -3.57 -3.78 1.07
C THR A 171 -4.01 -4.86 0.07
N ILE A 172 -3.19 -5.13 -0.94
CA ILE A 172 -3.34 -6.28 -1.83
C ILE A 172 -2.57 -7.46 -1.22
N ASP A 173 -3.28 -8.54 -0.90
CA ASP A 173 -2.66 -9.80 -0.49
C ASP A 173 -2.39 -10.69 -1.71
N ALA A 174 -1.11 -10.86 -2.04
CA ALA A 174 -0.65 -11.66 -3.17
C ALA A 174 -0.22 -13.08 -2.76
N ARG A 175 -0.48 -13.53 -1.52
CA ARG A 175 -0.12 -14.89 -1.06
C ARG A 175 -0.84 -15.99 -1.84
N ASN A 176 -2.07 -15.74 -2.27
CA ASN A 176 -2.91 -16.70 -3.00
C ASN A 176 -2.73 -16.65 -4.52
N MET A 177 -1.85 -15.79 -5.04
CA MET A 177 -1.54 -15.71 -6.48
C MET A 177 -0.45 -16.71 -6.84
N ARG A 178 -0.42 -17.21 -8.09
CA ARG A 178 0.58 -18.18 -8.55
C ARG A 178 2.01 -17.67 -8.27
N PRO A 179 2.83 -18.44 -7.53
CA PRO A 179 4.22 -18.06 -7.30
C PRO A 179 5.03 -18.21 -8.60
N PRO A 180 6.05 -17.36 -8.83
CA PRO A 180 6.99 -17.58 -9.91
C PRO A 180 7.81 -18.87 -9.69
N PRO A 181 8.36 -19.48 -10.75
CA PRO A 181 9.21 -20.66 -10.64
C PRO A 181 10.41 -20.41 -9.71
N PRO A 182 10.81 -21.38 -8.86
CA PRO A 182 11.94 -21.21 -7.93
C PRO A 182 13.24 -20.76 -8.62
N ALA A 183 13.58 -21.36 -9.77
CA ALA A 183 14.77 -20.98 -10.54
C ALA A 183 14.77 -19.49 -10.98
N MET A 184 13.60 -18.89 -11.16
CA MET A 184 13.46 -17.45 -11.43
C MET A 184 13.60 -16.64 -10.14
N CYS A 185 13.03 -17.12 -9.02
CA CYS A 185 13.13 -16.49 -7.71
C CYS A 185 14.58 -16.37 -7.20
N ASP A 186 15.43 -17.34 -7.53
CA ASP A 186 16.85 -17.34 -7.14
C ASP A 186 17.67 -16.29 -7.89
N ARG A 187 17.22 -15.92 -9.09
CA ARG A 187 17.94 -15.01 -9.98
C ARG A 187 17.40 -13.59 -9.91
N TYR A 188 16.09 -13.43 -9.80
CA TYR A 188 15.39 -12.17 -9.96
C TYR A 188 14.49 -11.87 -8.77
N SER A 189 14.39 -10.61 -8.40
CA SER A 189 13.32 -10.09 -7.55
C SER A 189 12.18 -9.52 -8.42
N GLY A 190 11.07 -9.12 -7.79
CA GLY A 190 9.93 -8.51 -8.49
C GLY A 190 10.21 -7.21 -9.24
N ILE A 191 11.41 -6.62 -9.12
CA ILE A 191 11.77 -5.45 -9.92
C ILE A 191 12.16 -5.84 -11.36
N SER A 192 12.59 -7.08 -11.58
CA SER A 192 12.98 -7.57 -12.90
C SER A 192 11.77 -7.58 -13.85
N PRO A 193 11.87 -6.97 -15.05
CA PRO A 193 10.79 -7.00 -16.04
C PRO A 193 10.35 -8.43 -16.40
N VAL A 194 11.31 -9.35 -16.52
CA VAL A 194 11.02 -10.76 -16.83
C VAL A 194 10.19 -11.41 -15.73
N LEU A 195 10.54 -11.16 -14.46
CA LEU A 195 9.75 -11.69 -13.34
C LEU A 195 8.36 -11.03 -13.26
N GLN A 196 8.26 -9.74 -13.60
CA GLN A 196 6.97 -9.05 -13.68
C GLN A 196 6.05 -9.70 -14.73
N GLU A 197 6.57 -10.07 -15.89
CA GLU A 197 5.79 -10.77 -16.92
C GLU A 197 5.29 -12.12 -16.43
N VAL A 198 6.15 -12.92 -15.80
CA VAL A 198 5.77 -14.22 -15.21
C VAL A 198 4.67 -14.05 -14.16
N VAL A 199 4.81 -13.11 -13.22
CA VAL A 199 3.78 -12.84 -12.21
C VAL A 199 2.48 -12.35 -12.84
N MET A 200 2.55 -11.58 -13.94
CA MET A 200 1.38 -11.12 -14.69
C MET A 200 0.71 -12.20 -15.57
N GLN A 201 1.26 -13.41 -15.65
CA GLN A 201 0.51 -14.53 -16.25
C GLN A 201 -0.67 -14.95 -15.37
N ASP A 202 -0.57 -14.74 -14.06
CA ASP A 202 -1.65 -14.96 -13.11
C ASP A 202 -2.82 -13.98 -13.35
N SER A 203 -4.03 -14.51 -13.52
CA SER A 203 -5.22 -13.70 -13.75
C SER A 203 -5.59 -12.83 -12.54
N GLY A 204 -5.42 -13.36 -11.32
CA GLY A 204 -5.64 -12.64 -10.07
C GLY A 204 -4.71 -11.44 -9.92
N ALA A 205 -3.43 -11.61 -10.24
CA ALA A 205 -2.45 -10.52 -10.23
C ALA A 205 -2.82 -9.43 -11.25
N ARG A 206 -3.17 -9.79 -12.50
CA ARG A 206 -3.61 -8.83 -13.51
C ARG A 206 -4.88 -8.07 -13.08
N MET A 207 -5.85 -8.77 -12.51
CA MET A 207 -7.07 -8.14 -11.98
C MET A 207 -6.77 -7.19 -10.83
N ALA A 208 -5.89 -7.57 -9.91
CA ALA A 208 -5.47 -6.74 -8.79
C ALA A 208 -4.79 -5.45 -9.27
N VAL A 209 -3.89 -5.54 -10.25
CA VAL A 209 -3.26 -4.37 -10.88
C VAL A 209 -4.30 -3.46 -11.52
N ARG A 210 -5.18 -4.00 -12.38
CA ARG A 210 -6.24 -3.21 -13.05
C ARG A 210 -7.15 -2.51 -12.06
N LYS A 211 -7.59 -3.22 -11.01
CA LYS A 211 -8.42 -2.67 -9.93
C LYS A 211 -7.69 -1.54 -9.21
N ALA A 212 -6.41 -1.71 -8.88
CA ALA A 212 -5.63 -0.69 -8.20
C ALA A 212 -5.44 0.58 -9.01
N VAL A 213 -5.12 0.44 -10.30
CA VAL A 213 -5.01 1.59 -11.20
C VAL A 213 -6.35 2.35 -11.24
N LYS A 214 -7.47 1.64 -11.41
CA LYS A 214 -8.80 2.26 -11.41
C LYS A 214 -9.13 2.99 -10.10
N GLU A 215 -8.83 2.39 -8.96
CA GLU A 215 -9.08 2.97 -7.64
C GLU A 215 -8.25 4.22 -7.37
N LEU A 216 -6.96 4.21 -7.77
CA LEU A 216 -6.07 5.35 -7.63
C LEU A 216 -6.50 6.53 -8.50
N LEU A 217 -6.88 6.29 -9.76
CA LEU A 217 -7.41 7.33 -10.64
C LEU A 217 -8.71 7.92 -10.08
N ARG A 218 -9.64 7.06 -9.64
CA ARG A 218 -10.90 7.49 -9.00
C ARG A 218 -10.65 8.29 -7.71
N PHE A 219 -9.63 7.96 -6.94
CA PHE A 219 -9.23 8.77 -5.79
C PHE A 219 -8.78 10.16 -6.23
N GLY A 220 -7.90 10.25 -7.23
CA GLY A 220 -7.45 11.53 -7.80
C GLY A 220 -8.61 12.41 -8.28
N ASP A 221 -9.56 11.84 -9.04
CA ASP A 221 -10.74 12.57 -9.54
C ASP A 221 -11.61 13.13 -8.40
N ARG A 222 -11.79 12.35 -7.33
CA ARG A 222 -12.55 12.78 -6.14
C ARG A 222 -11.86 13.92 -5.41
N GLU A 223 -10.55 13.85 -5.20
CA GLU A 223 -9.80 14.92 -4.52
C GLU A 223 -9.76 16.19 -5.36
N LYS A 224 -9.53 16.09 -6.68
CA LYS A 224 -9.61 17.23 -7.61
C LYS A 224 -11.00 17.87 -7.62
N SER A 225 -12.05 17.06 -7.52
CA SER A 225 -13.44 17.56 -7.43
C SER A 225 -13.71 18.30 -6.11
N LYS A 226 -13.13 17.85 -4.98
CA LYS A 226 -13.25 18.53 -3.69
C LYS A 226 -12.56 19.89 -3.68
N GLU A 227 -11.37 19.95 -4.29
CA GLU A 227 -10.60 21.18 -4.44
C GLU A 227 -11.38 22.23 -5.24
N ARG A 228 -11.92 21.85 -6.40
CA ARG A 228 -12.77 22.74 -7.23
C ARG A 228 -13.99 23.29 -6.49
N ARG A 229 -14.55 22.51 -5.57
CA ARG A 229 -15.71 22.91 -4.75
C ARG A 229 -15.33 23.79 -3.55
N ARG A 230 -14.08 24.26 -3.46
CA ARG A 230 -13.54 25.08 -2.35
C ARG A 230 -13.74 24.43 -0.97
N ARG A 231 -13.86 23.10 -0.91
CA ARG A 231 -14.07 22.36 0.35
C ARG A 231 -12.76 22.02 1.08
N GLY A 232 -11.71 22.78 0.81
CA GLY A 232 -10.36 22.60 1.35
C GLY A 232 -9.33 22.22 0.29
N THR A 233 -8.06 22.30 0.68
CA THR A 233 -6.92 21.74 -0.07
C THR A 233 -7.14 20.24 -0.23
N GLY A 234 -7.29 19.76 -1.46
CA GLY A 234 -7.40 18.33 -1.75
C GLY A 234 -6.17 17.58 -1.24
N ASN A 235 -6.33 16.31 -0.86
CA ASN A 235 -5.19 15.48 -0.49
C ASN A 235 -4.41 15.14 -1.76
N MET A 236 -3.21 15.69 -1.87
CA MET A 236 -2.28 15.39 -2.97
C MET A 236 -1.48 14.11 -2.74
N GLU A 237 -1.65 13.44 -1.60
CA GLU A 237 -0.87 12.26 -1.22
C GLU A 237 -1.80 11.11 -0.86
N VAL A 238 -1.46 9.91 -1.33
CA VAL A 238 -2.18 8.68 -1.00
C VAL A 238 -1.21 7.51 -0.93
N SER A 239 -1.52 6.51 -0.10
CA SER A 239 -0.73 5.29 0.01
C SER A 239 -1.58 4.04 -0.19
N MET A 240 -0.94 2.97 -0.64
CA MET A 240 -1.47 1.61 -0.64
C MET A 240 -0.34 0.62 -0.42
N SER A 241 -0.67 -0.63 -0.13
CA SER A 241 0.34 -1.67 0.05
C SER A 241 0.06 -2.96 -0.70
N VAL A 242 1.12 -3.74 -0.92
CA VAL A 242 1.07 -5.09 -1.50
C VAL A 242 1.93 -6.01 -0.66
N CYS A 243 1.40 -7.14 -0.22
CA CYS A 243 2.16 -8.13 0.54
C CYS A 243 2.15 -9.50 -0.14
N CYS A 244 3.21 -10.26 0.09
CA CYS A 244 3.26 -11.70 -0.18
C CYS A 244 4.10 -12.35 0.93
N HIS A 245 4.29 -13.66 0.92
CA HIS A 245 5.06 -14.38 1.94
C HIS A 245 6.42 -13.73 2.25
N ALA A 246 7.34 -13.75 1.29
CA ALA A 246 8.71 -13.25 1.46
C ALA A 246 8.92 -11.76 1.14
N GLY A 247 7.91 -11.04 0.66
CA GLY A 247 8.03 -9.61 0.32
C GLY A 247 9.03 -9.24 -0.80
N THR A 248 9.47 -10.21 -1.61
CA THR A 248 10.55 -10.02 -2.59
C THR A 248 10.12 -10.15 -4.05
N HIS A 249 9.16 -11.03 -4.36
CA HIS A 249 8.80 -11.39 -5.75
C HIS A 249 7.42 -10.85 -6.15
N ARG A 250 6.34 -11.56 -5.79
CA ARG A 250 4.96 -11.23 -6.21
C ARG A 250 4.54 -9.82 -5.82
N SER A 251 4.72 -9.44 -4.54
CA SER A 251 4.31 -8.13 -4.05
C SER A 251 5.04 -6.99 -4.75
N VAL A 252 6.36 -7.13 -4.94
CA VAL A 252 7.21 -6.16 -5.65
C VAL A 252 6.79 -6.07 -7.12
N ALA A 253 6.61 -7.20 -7.82
CA ALA A 253 6.22 -7.22 -9.22
C ALA A 253 4.86 -6.55 -9.47
N ILE A 254 3.88 -6.82 -8.61
CA ILE A 254 2.55 -6.19 -8.69
C ILE A 254 2.66 -4.68 -8.43
N ALA A 255 3.41 -4.25 -7.40
CA ALA A 255 3.59 -2.84 -7.08
C ALA A 255 4.24 -2.05 -8.23
N GLU A 256 5.32 -2.59 -8.80
CA GLU A 256 5.99 -1.99 -9.95
C GLU A 256 5.07 -1.91 -11.18
N ARG A 257 4.28 -2.96 -11.43
CA ARG A 257 3.32 -2.94 -12.54
C ARG A 257 2.18 -1.94 -12.33
N ILE A 258 1.71 -1.76 -11.09
CA ILE A 258 0.76 -0.68 -10.74
C ILE A 258 1.40 0.67 -11.02
N ALA A 259 2.63 0.90 -10.56
CA ALA A 259 3.32 2.18 -10.77
C ALA A 259 3.47 2.53 -12.25
N GLN A 260 3.91 1.57 -13.07
CA GLN A 260 4.03 1.73 -14.53
C GLN A 260 2.66 2.05 -15.16
N SER A 261 1.62 1.30 -14.79
CA SER A 261 0.28 1.43 -15.37
C SER A 261 -0.39 2.74 -14.97
N VAL A 262 -0.22 3.20 -13.72
CA VAL A 262 -0.70 4.52 -13.28
C VAL A 262 -0.03 5.64 -14.05
N LYS A 263 1.30 5.61 -14.20
CA LYS A 263 2.03 6.62 -15.00
C LYS A 263 1.54 6.64 -16.46
N LYS A 264 1.35 5.46 -17.06
CA LYS A 264 0.85 5.31 -18.42
C LYS A 264 -0.56 5.91 -18.57
N GLU A 265 -1.49 5.58 -17.66
CA GLU A 265 -2.86 6.09 -17.73
C GLU A 265 -2.92 7.61 -17.48
N VAL A 266 -2.16 8.13 -16.52
CA VAL A 266 -2.10 9.59 -16.28
C VAL A 266 -1.52 10.34 -17.49
N GLY A 267 -0.50 9.77 -18.14
CA GLY A 267 0.03 10.31 -19.41
C GLY A 267 -1.02 10.30 -20.53
N ARG A 268 -1.79 9.21 -20.66
CA ARG A 268 -2.89 9.10 -21.64
C ARG A 268 -3.99 10.14 -21.39
N LEU A 269 -4.22 10.54 -20.14
CA LEU A 269 -5.19 11.58 -19.76
C LEU A 269 -4.67 13.01 -19.98
N GLY A 270 -3.45 13.20 -20.51
CA GLY A 270 -2.90 14.52 -20.82
C GLY A 270 -2.64 15.39 -19.58
N CYS A 271 -2.42 14.78 -18.41
CA CYS A 271 -2.10 15.53 -17.21
C CYS A 271 -0.63 15.97 -17.23
N GLU A 272 -0.36 17.21 -17.64
CA GLU A 272 1.01 17.77 -17.81
C GLU A 272 1.86 17.68 -16.53
N GLU A 273 1.27 17.95 -15.37
CA GLU A 273 1.96 17.84 -14.07
C GLU A 273 2.43 16.40 -13.78
N GLY A 274 1.74 15.42 -14.37
CA GLY A 274 1.94 14.01 -14.16
C GLY A 274 1.56 13.55 -12.75
N VAL A 275 2.02 12.35 -12.41
CA VAL A 275 1.86 11.77 -11.07
C VAL A 275 3.21 11.24 -10.60
N ARG A 276 3.56 11.55 -9.35
CA ARG A 276 4.74 10.95 -8.71
C ARG A 276 4.33 9.62 -8.09
N VAL A 277 4.96 8.53 -8.50
CA VAL A 277 4.77 7.23 -7.85
C VAL A 277 6.05 6.83 -7.15
N VAL A 278 5.96 6.55 -5.85
CA VAL A 278 7.07 6.17 -4.99
C VAL A 278 6.84 4.73 -4.53
N CYS A 279 7.63 3.80 -5.06
CA CYS A 279 7.64 2.42 -4.59
C CYS A 279 8.63 2.26 -3.43
N ARG A 280 8.20 1.62 -2.34
CA ARG A 280 9.03 1.28 -1.19
C ARG A 280 8.98 -0.23 -0.98
N HIS A 281 10.14 -0.90 -1.07
CA HIS A 281 10.23 -2.35 -0.89
C HIS A 281 10.92 -2.69 0.42
N VAL A 282 10.13 -2.80 1.49
CA VAL A 282 10.62 -2.91 2.88
C VAL A 282 11.50 -4.15 3.07
N HIS A 283 11.05 -5.29 2.55
CA HIS A 283 11.66 -6.59 2.79
C HIS A 283 12.19 -7.23 1.49
N ARG A 284 12.39 -6.44 0.42
CA ARG A 284 12.94 -6.97 -0.82
C ARG A 284 14.38 -7.41 -0.61
N ILE A 285 14.66 -8.64 -0.98
CA ILE A 285 16.02 -9.15 -1.18
C ILE A 285 16.37 -8.96 -2.65
N LYS A 286 17.52 -8.33 -2.93
CA LYS A 286 18.00 -8.10 -4.31
C LYS A 286 18.38 -9.44 -4.94
N GLY A 287 17.82 -9.72 -6.13
CA GLY A 287 18.18 -10.87 -6.96
C GLY A 287 19.55 -10.67 -7.61
N ARG A 288 20.26 -11.76 -7.88
CA ARG A 288 21.61 -11.74 -8.50
C ARG A 288 21.64 -11.04 -9.86
N ALA A 289 20.55 -11.14 -10.61
CA ALA A 289 20.40 -10.59 -11.94
C ALA A 289 19.40 -9.41 -11.97
N ASP A 290 19.14 -8.78 -10.81
CA ASP A 290 18.34 -7.56 -10.78
C ASP A 290 19.13 -6.42 -11.47
N PRO A 291 18.45 -5.57 -12.26
CA PRO A 291 19.11 -4.51 -13.02
C PRO A 291 19.75 -3.43 -12.13
N PHE A 292 19.31 -3.30 -10.87
CA PHE A 292 19.77 -2.29 -9.91
C PHE A 292 19.75 -2.80 -8.48
#